data_AF-A0A9P7XB13-F1
#
_entry.id   AF-A0A9P7XB13-F1
#
_cell.length_a   1.000
_cell.length_b   1.000
_cell.length_c   1.000
_cell.angle_alpha   90.00
_cell.angle_beta   90.00
_cell.angle_gamma   90.00
#
_symmetry.space_group_name_H-M   'P 1'
#
loop_
_entity.id
_entity.type
_entity.pdbx_description
1 polymer ?
#
loop_
_entity_poly.entity_id
_entity_poly.type
_entity_poly.pdbx_seq_one_letter_code
_entity_poly.pdbx_strand_id
1 'polypeptide(L)'
;MALQWVQDNIEVFGGDPKKVVLVGESAGAGSIAFHYLNPAIQRKPTLFRGAIIESGSASMVAIGHPNQAPNQSAFDSIVNLTDCSPNATITANSGVKGASNTTVYNQAVFDCLKSANNETLFNATVTVSRLPQYVNL
;
A
#
# COMPACT_ATOMS: atom_id res chain seq x y z
N MET A 1 -12.37 -4.21 -3.63
CA MET A 1 -13.00 -5.48 -4.09
C MET A 1 -13.87 -6.11 -3.00
N ALA A 2 -13.37 -6.35 -1.78
CA ALA A 2 -14.18 -6.99 -0.71
C ALA A 2 -15.48 -6.24 -0.36
N LEU A 3 -15.47 -4.91 -0.26
CA LEU A 3 -16.68 -4.13 0.03
C LEU A 3 -17.76 -4.29 -1.05
N GLN A 4 -17.36 -4.41 -2.31
CA GLN A 4 -18.28 -4.67 -3.42
C GLN A 4 -18.87 -6.07 -3.29
N TRP A 5 -18.04 -7.07 -2.97
CA TRP A 5 -18.51 -8.42 -2.73
C TRP A 5 -19.56 -8.47 -1.61
N VAL A 6 -19.36 -7.73 -0.51
CA VAL A 6 -20.37 -7.62 0.55
C VAL A 6 -21.66 -7.02 0.01
N GLN A 7 -21.60 -5.93 -0.75
CA GLN A 7 -22.79 -5.33 -1.36
C GLN A 7 -23.53 -6.31 -2.27
N ASP A 8 -22.80 -7.12 -3.04
CA ASP A 8 -23.37 -8.04 -4.01
C ASP A 8 -23.94 -9.32 -3.38
N ASN A 9 -23.48 -9.71 -2.18
CA ASN A 9 -23.73 -11.04 -1.62
C ASN A 9 -24.33 -11.05 -0.20
N ILE A 10 -24.27 -9.97 0.58
CA ILE A 10 -24.62 -10.06 2.01
C ILE A 10 -26.11 -10.39 2.25
N GLU A 11 -26.97 -10.11 1.27
CA GLU A 11 -28.39 -10.46 1.32
C GLU A 11 -28.62 -11.98 1.43
N VAL A 12 -27.79 -12.81 0.78
CA VAL A 12 -27.94 -14.28 0.86
C VAL A 12 -27.63 -14.84 2.25
N PHE A 13 -26.91 -14.07 3.07
CA PHE A 13 -26.61 -14.37 4.47
C PHE A 13 -27.60 -13.70 5.45
N GLY A 14 -28.65 -13.04 4.93
CA GLY A 14 -29.65 -12.33 5.73
C GLY A 14 -29.22 -10.94 6.21
N GLY A 15 -28.12 -10.41 5.71
CA GLY A 15 -27.72 -9.03 5.97
C GLY A 15 -28.38 -8.03 5.03
N ASP A 16 -28.35 -6.75 5.40
CA ASP A 16 -28.88 -5.66 4.59
C ASP A 16 -27.71 -4.84 4.01
N PRO A 17 -27.51 -4.81 2.67
CA PRO A 17 -26.39 -4.10 2.04
C PRO A 17 -26.45 -2.59 2.32
N LYS A 18 -27.63 -2.04 2.63
CA LYS A 18 -27.78 -0.63 3.02
C LYS A 18 -27.39 -0.38 4.47
N LYS A 19 -27.15 -1.42 5.28
CA LYS A 19 -26.82 -1.33 6.71
C LYS A 19 -25.38 -1.73 7.06
N VAL A 20 -24.48 -1.77 6.08
CA VAL A 20 -23.06 -2.12 6.30
C VAL A 20 -22.32 -1.01 7.05
N VAL A 21 -21.73 -1.35 8.20
CA VAL A 21 -20.83 -0.46 8.98
C VAL A 21 -19.44 -1.07 8.99
N LEU A 22 -18.43 -0.29 8.64
CA LEU A 22 -17.04 -0.72 8.74
C LEU A 22 -16.53 -0.53 10.16
N VAL A 23 -15.77 -1.49 10.67
CA VAL A 23 -15.09 -1.40 11.97
C VAL A 23 -13.66 -1.85 11.78
N GLY A 24 -12.71 -1.07 12.29
CA GLY A 24 -11.29 -1.39 12.13
C GLY A 24 -10.44 -0.71 13.19
N GLU A 25 -9.31 -1.35 13.47
CA GLU A 25 -8.32 -0.97 14.48
C GLU A 25 -6.96 -0.73 13.82
N SER A 26 -6.15 0.20 14.35
CA SER A 26 -4.79 0.50 13.89
C SER A 26 -4.72 0.74 12.37
N ALA A 27 -3.95 -0.06 11.63
CA ALA A 27 -3.86 0.02 10.17
C ALA A 27 -5.23 -0.22 9.48
N GLY A 28 -6.11 -1.03 10.07
CA GLY A 28 -7.48 -1.22 9.60
C GLY A 28 -8.33 0.03 9.77
N ALA A 29 -8.18 0.75 10.88
CA ALA A 29 -8.84 2.03 11.13
C ALA A 29 -8.37 3.09 10.11
N GLY A 30 -7.06 3.16 9.85
CA GLY A 30 -6.49 3.99 8.80
C GLY A 30 -7.04 3.65 7.41
N SER A 31 -7.14 2.37 7.07
CA SER A 31 -7.72 1.89 5.80
C SER A 31 -9.18 2.32 5.63
N ILE A 32 -9.99 2.21 6.69
CA ILE A 32 -11.37 2.70 6.69
C ILE A 32 -11.41 4.22 6.47
N ALA A 33 -10.52 4.97 7.11
CA ALA A 33 -10.44 6.41 6.93
C ALA A 33 -10.14 6.79 5.46
N PHE A 34 -9.26 6.06 4.76
CA PHE A 34 -9.04 6.25 3.32
C PHE A 34 -10.27 5.91 2.48
N HIS A 35 -10.96 4.82 2.77
CA HIS A 35 -12.21 4.48 2.07
C HIS A 35 -13.31 5.52 2.33
N TYR A 36 -13.36 6.07 3.53
CA TYR A 36 -14.30 7.13 3.92
C TYR A 36 -14.03 8.43 3.15
N LEU A 37 -12.76 8.82 3.01
CA LEU A 37 -12.36 10.05 2.32
C LEU A 37 -12.32 9.92 0.79
N ASN A 38 -12.29 8.71 0.24
CA ASN A 38 -12.19 8.49 -1.20
C ASN A 38 -13.52 8.82 -1.91
N PRO A 39 -13.57 9.89 -2.74
CA PRO A 39 -14.81 10.30 -3.41
C PRO A 39 -15.37 9.24 -4.35
N ALA A 40 -14.53 8.38 -4.94
CA ALA A 40 -14.97 7.32 -5.84
C ALA A 40 -15.76 6.22 -5.10
N ILE A 41 -15.41 5.96 -3.83
CA ILE A 41 -16.09 4.97 -2.97
C ILE A 41 -17.37 5.54 -2.34
N GLN A 42 -17.38 6.86 -2.10
CA GLN A 42 -18.55 7.58 -1.62
C GLN A 42 -19.58 7.90 -2.72
N ARG A 43 -19.31 7.52 -3.98
CA ARG A 43 -20.32 7.65 -5.05
C ARG A 43 -21.51 6.76 -4.74
N LYS A 44 -22.72 7.24 -5.06
CA LYS A 44 -23.94 6.46 -4.86
C LYS A 44 -24.06 5.34 -5.90
N PRO A 45 -24.51 4.13 -5.51
CA PRO A 45 -24.79 3.70 -4.13
C PRO A 45 -23.49 3.51 -3.32
N THR A 46 -23.47 4.00 -2.07
CA THR A 46 -22.29 3.87 -1.21
C THR A 46 -22.12 2.41 -0.76
N LEU A 47 -20.87 1.97 -0.60
CA LEU A 47 -20.59 0.57 -0.22
C LEU A 47 -20.74 0.28 1.28
N PHE A 48 -20.92 1.33 2.09
CA PHE A 48 -21.17 1.27 3.52
C PHE A 48 -21.88 2.56 3.97
N ARG A 49 -22.55 2.52 5.12
CA ARG A 49 -23.31 3.65 5.69
C ARG A 49 -22.63 4.33 6.87
N GLY A 50 -21.60 3.71 7.44
CA GLY A 50 -20.93 4.21 8.63
C GLY A 50 -19.59 3.52 8.87
N ALA A 51 -18.80 4.10 9.77
CA ALA A 51 -17.46 3.64 10.11
C ALA A 51 -17.20 3.83 11.61
N ILE A 52 -16.53 2.85 12.22
CA ILE A 52 -15.92 2.92 13.55
C ILE A 52 -14.42 2.77 13.34
N ILE A 53 -13.66 3.74 13.84
CA ILE A 53 -12.23 3.93 13.56
C ILE A 53 -11.50 3.95 14.91
N GLU A 54 -10.86 2.83 15.27
CA GLU A 54 -10.24 2.63 16.58
C GLU A 54 -8.71 2.74 16.48
N SER A 55 -8.09 3.57 17.33
CA SER A 55 -6.63 3.70 17.41
C SER A 55 -5.91 3.95 16.07
N GLY A 56 -6.57 4.63 15.13
CA GLY A 56 -5.97 5.02 13.86
C GLY A 56 -6.72 6.15 13.13
N SER A 57 -6.13 6.67 12.06
CA SER A 57 -6.69 7.78 11.28
C SER A 57 -6.06 7.87 9.88
N ALA A 58 -6.64 8.68 9.01
CA ALA A 58 -6.06 8.98 7.69
C ALA A 58 -4.74 9.79 7.77
N SER A 59 -4.42 10.36 8.93
CA SER A 59 -3.21 11.16 9.17
C SER A 59 -2.07 10.39 9.83
N MET A 60 -2.22 9.07 10.03
CA MET A 60 -1.15 8.25 10.60
C MET A 60 0.09 8.28 9.72
N VAL A 61 1.23 8.62 10.33
CA VAL A 61 2.55 8.69 9.65
C VAL A 61 2.89 7.36 8.95
N ALA A 62 2.53 6.23 9.57
CA ALA A 62 2.76 4.90 9.01
C ALA A 62 2.06 4.64 7.66
N ILE A 63 1.07 5.44 7.27
CA ILE A 63 0.31 5.26 6.04
C ILE A 63 0.81 6.17 4.90
N GLY A 64 1.71 7.11 5.21
CA GLY A 64 2.24 8.07 4.24
C GLY A 64 1.24 9.14 3.83
N HIS A 65 1.74 10.26 3.34
CA HIS A 65 0.93 11.36 2.81
C HIS A 65 0.49 11.02 1.38
N PRO A 66 -0.74 11.35 0.94
CA PRO A 66 -1.23 11.03 -0.41
C PRO A 66 -0.38 11.60 -1.55
N ASN A 67 0.38 12.66 -1.26
CA ASN A 67 1.27 13.35 -2.21
C ASN A 67 2.76 13.04 -1.95
N GLN A 68 3.08 12.11 -1.05
CA GLN A 68 4.45 11.64 -0.92
C GLN A 68 4.81 10.77 -2.12
N ALA A 69 6.01 10.99 -2.66
CA ALA A 69 6.56 10.09 -3.66
C ALA A 69 6.59 8.66 -3.08
N PRO A 70 6.34 7.63 -3.90
CA PRO A 70 6.55 6.25 -3.49
C PRO A 70 7.93 6.12 -2.85
N ASN A 71 8.03 5.33 -1.78
CA ASN A 71 9.28 5.12 -1.07
C ASN A 71 10.23 4.27 -1.93
N GLN A 72 10.82 4.91 -2.93
CA GLN A 72 11.67 4.28 -3.94
C GLN A 72 12.86 3.60 -3.29
N SER A 73 13.44 4.20 -2.25
CA SER A 73 14.53 3.59 -1.47
C SER A 73 14.14 2.28 -0.79
N ALA A 74 12.91 2.14 -0.30
CA ALA A 74 12.45 0.88 0.28
C ALA A 74 12.26 -0.18 -0.81
N PHE A 75 11.70 0.20 -1.96
CA PHE A 75 11.57 -0.70 -3.12
C PHE A 75 12.94 -1.17 -3.62
N ASP A 76 13.91 -0.25 -3.75
CA ASP A 76 15.29 -0.55 -4.17
C ASP A 76 15.95 -1.56 -3.22
N SER A 77 15.74 -1.38 -1.92
CA SER A 77 16.28 -2.28 -0.90
C SER A 77 15.68 -3.68 -1.00
N ILE A 78 14.37 -3.79 -1.27
CA ILE A 78 13.72 -5.09 -1.50
C ILE A 78 14.27 -5.76 -2.77
N VAL A 79 14.42 -5.03 -3.88
CA VAL A 79 14.97 -5.58 -5.13
C VAL A 79 16.38 -6.14 -4.91
N ASN A 80 17.23 -5.43 -4.16
CA ASN A 80 18.58 -5.88 -3.87
C ASN A 80 18.62 -7.09 -2.92
N LEU A 81 17.75 -7.13 -1.90
CA LEU A 81 17.68 -8.24 -0.93
C LEU A 81 17.04 -9.51 -1.49
N THR A 82 16.41 -9.43 -2.65
CA THR A 82 15.70 -10.55 -3.32
C THR A 82 16.46 -11.06 -4.55
N ASP A 83 17.67 -10.56 -4.80
CA ASP A 83 18.49 -10.84 -5.99
C ASP A 83 17.78 -10.56 -7.32
N CYS A 84 16.74 -9.72 -7.31
CA CYS A 84 15.97 -9.35 -8.50
C CYS A 84 16.54 -8.15 -9.26
N SER A 85 17.82 -7.82 -9.04
CA SER A 85 18.52 -6.70 -9.67
C SER A 85 19.28 -6.97 -10.99
N PRO A 86 19.29 -8.16 -11.64
CA PRO A 86 20.29 -8.46 -12.67
C PRO A 86 20.17 -7.61 -13.96
N ASN A 87 19.06 -6.90 -14.16
CA ASN A 87 18.80 -6.06 -15.34
C ASN A 87 18.31 -4.65 -15.00
N ALA A 88 18.67 -4.11 -13.82
CA ALA A 88 18.30 -2.74 -13.47
C ALA A 88 19.02 -1.72 -14.38
N THR A 89 18.27 -0.99 -15.20
CA THR A 89 18.80 0.11 -16.02
C THR A 89 18.95 1.36 -15.18
N ILE A 90 20.18 1.77 -14.86
CA ILE A 90 20.46 3.08 -14.28
C ILE A 90 20.21 4.12 -15.37
N THR A 91 19.10 4.86 -15.29
CA THR A 91 18.87 5.98 -16.20
C THR A 91 19.26 7.26 -15.49
N ALA A 92 20.49 7.72 -15.71
CA ALA A 92 20.88 9.07 -15.33
C ALA A 92 20.18 10.04 -16.27
N ASN A 93 19.02 10.58 -15.87
CA ASN A 93 18.43 11.73 -16.53
C ASN A 93 17.58 12.52 -15.54
N SER A 94 18.24 13.41 -14.82
CA SER A 94 17.58 14.48 -14.13
C SER A 94 18.34 15.75 -14.45
N GLY A 95 17.81 16.54 -15.38
CA GLY A 95 18.11 17.98 -15.50
C GLY A 95 17.71 18.78 -14.25
N VAL A 96 17.53 18.10 -13.11
CA VAL A 96 17.26 18.63 -11.79
C VAL A 96 18.59 18.56 -11.03
N LYS A 97 19.20 19.73 -10.79
CA LYS A 97 20.37 19.83 -9.90
C LYS A 97 20.00 19.22 -8.54
N GLY A 98 20.68 18.13 -8.16
CA GLY A 98 20.53 17.47 -6.86
C GLY A 98 19.82 16.11 -6.87
N ALA A 99 19.36 15.60 -8.00
CA ALA A 99 18.80 14.26 -8.08
C ALA A 99 19.94 13.21 -8.17
N SER A 100 19.94 12.29 -7.21
CA SER A 100 20.73 11.06 -7.23
C SER A 100 20.36 10.18 -8.43
N ASN A 101 21.29 9.35 -8.90
CA ASN A 101 21.05 8.35 -9.95
C ASN A 101 19.73 7.62 -9.67
N THR A 102 18.74 7.78 -10.54
CA THR A 102 17.45 7.10 -10.41
C THR A 102 17.55 5.74 -11.11
N THR A 103 17.52 4.68 -10.33
CA THR A 103 17.41 3.32 -10.88
C THR A 103 16.01 3.15 -11.48
N VAL A 104 15.93 2.84 -12.77
CA VAL A 104 14.66 2.57 -13.44
C VAL A 104 14.54 1.07 -13.63
N TYR A 105 13.60 0.46 -12.91
CA TYR A 105 13.30 -0.96 -13.04
C TYR A 105 12.38 -1.21 -14.23
N ASN A 106 12.71 -2.23 -15.00
CA ASN A 106 11.89 -2.71 -16.11
C ASN A 106 10.98 -3.86 -15.66
N GLN A 107 10.17 -4.36 -16.59
CA GLN A 107 9.23 -5.45 -16.33
C GLN A 107 9.92 -6.73 -15.81
N ALA A 108 11.17 -7.00 -16.20
CA ALA A 108 11.89 -8.20 -15.78
C ALA A 108 12.16 -8.22 -14.27
N VAL A 109 12.40 -7.05 -13.67
CA VAL A 109 12.56 -6.93 -12.21
C VAL A 109 11.24 -7.24 -11.49
N PHE A 110 10.13 -6.72 -12.00
CA PHE A 110 8.80 -7.04 -11.46
C PHE A 110 8.44 -8.52 -11.63
N ASP A 111 8.79 -9.12 -12.77
CA ASP A 111 8.55 -10.54 -13.02
C ASP A 111 9.38 -11.42 -12.08
N CYS A 112 10.64 -11.04 -11.83
CA CYS A 112 11.48 -11.68 -10.82
C CYS A 112 10.84 -11.62 -9.43
N LEU A 113 10.43 -10.43 -8.98
CA LEU A 113 9.80 -10.26 -7.66
C LEU A 113 8.51 -11.09 -7.52
N LYS A 114 7.69 -11.18 -8.58
CA LYS A 114 6.49 -12.03 -8.59
C LYS A 114 6.81 -13.53 -8.51
N SER A 115 7.98 -13.93 -9.01
CA SER A 115 8.44 -15.32 -8.97
C SER A 115 9.20 -15.68 -7.69
N ALA A 116 9.62 -14.67 -6.91
CA ALA A 116 10.31 -14.89 -5.64
C ALA A 116 9.36 -15.56 -4.63
N ASN A 117 9.92 -16.43 -3.79
CA ASN A 117 9.14 -17.10 -2.76
C ASN A 117 8.74 -16.12 -1.64
N ASN A 118 7.65 -16.44 -0.93
CA ASN A 118 7.08 -15.60 0.12
C ASN A 118 8.06 -15.34 1.28
N GLU A 119 8.92 -16.30 1.62
CA GLU A 119 9.88 -16.15 2.72
C GLU A 119 10.97 -15.15 2.37
N THR A 120 11.51 -15.20 1.16
CA THR A 120 12.48 -14.24 0.62
C THR A 120 11.89 -12.82 0.63
N LEU A 121 10.66 -12.65 0.11
CA LEU A 121 9.98 -11.35 0.13
C LEU A 121 9.69 -10.85 1.55
N PHE A 122 9.26 -11.73 2.44
CA PHE A 122 8.99 -11.40 3.84
C PHE A 122 10.26 -10.97 4.57
N ASN A 123 11.34 -11.76 4.47
CA ASN A 123 12.61 -11.47 5.13
C ASN A 123 13.23 -10.16 4.61
N ALA A 124 13.15 -9.91 3.30
CA ALA A 124 13.55 -8.64 2.71
C ALA A 124 12.73 -7.48 3.28
N THR A 125 11.40 -7.61 3.35
CA THR A 125 10.51 -6.56 3.88
C THR A 125 10.80 -6.26 5.36
N VAL A 126 10.97 -7.28 6.21
CA VAL A 126 11.31 -7.12 7.63
C VAL A 126 12.67 -6.46 7.82
N THR A 127 13.64 -6.82 6.98
CA THR A 127 14.96 -6.19 6.98
C THR A 127 14.85 -4.70 6.67
N VAL A 128 14.10 -4.35 5.62
CA VAL A 128 13.88 -2.95 5.21
C VAL A 128 13.16 -2.17 6.31
N SER A 129 12.11 -2.72 6.94
CA SER A 129 11.37 -2.03 8.00
C SER A 129 12.21 -1.72 9.25
N ARG A 130 13.35 -2.41 9.41
CA ARG A 130 14.29 -2.20 10.53
C ARG A 130 15.43 -1.25 10.21
N LEU A 131 15.49 -0.70 8.99
CA LEU A 131 16.53 0.25 8.63
C LEU A 131 16.38 1.54 9.45
N PRO A 132 17.50 2.17 9.89
CA PRO A 132 17.47 3.33 10.79
C PRO A 132 16.58 4.49 10.32
N GLN A 133 16.44 4.68 8.99
CA GLN A 133 15.58 5.71 8.42
C GLN A 133 14.08 5.48 8.59
N TYR A 134 13.64 4.27 8.98
CA TYR A 134 12.22 3.92 9.14
C TYR A 134 11.83 3.60 10.59
N VAL A 135 12.81 3.48 11.50
CA VAL A 135 12.57 3.12 12.91
C VAL A 135 12.47 4.34 13.82
N ASN A 136 13.01 5.50 13.41
CA ASN A 136 13.07 6.71 14.24
C ASN A 136 12.01 7.76 13.89
N LEU A 137 10.79 7.33 13.53
CA LEU A 137 9.65 8.23 13.25
C LEU A 137 8.93 8.67 14.53
#